data_AF-A0A7S5C1T7-F1
#
_entry.id   AF-A0A7S5C1T7-F1
#
_cell.length_a   1.000
_cell.length_b   1.000
_cell.length_c   1.000
_cell.angle_alpha   90.00
_cell.angle_beta   90.00
_cell.angle_gamma   90.00
#
_symmetry.space_group_name_H-M   'P 1'
#
loop_
_entity.id
_entity.type
_entity.pdbx_description
1 polymer ?
#
loop_
_entity_poly.entity_id
_entity_poly.type
_entity_poly.pdbx_seq_one_letter_code
_entity_poly.pdbx_strand_id
1 'polypeptide(L)'
;QVQLQESGAGLVKPSQTLSLTCAVSGGSISSGGYSWSWIRQPPGKGLEWIGYMYHSGMPYYNPSLKSRVSISVDRSKNQFSLKLNSVTAADTAVYYCARERTQGGESEWYFDLWGRGTLVTVSS
;
A
#
# COMPACT_ATOMS: atom_id res chain seq x y z
N GLN A 1 -16.13 -12.33 -5.51
CA GLN A 1 -15.44 -11.17 -6.11
C GLN A 1 -14.24 -10.83 -5.24
N VAL A 2 -13.10 -10.43 -5.83
CA VAL A 2 -11.89 -10.07 -5.06
C VAL A 2 -12.11 -8.72 -4.39
N GLN A 3 -11.71 -8.58 -3.13
CA GLN A 3 -11.77 -7.31 -2.39
C GLN A 3 -10.48 -7.07 -1.60
N LEU A 4 -10.14 -5.79 -1.46
CA LEU A 4 -9.02 -5.28 -0.69
C LEU A 4 -9.52 -4.47 0.49
N GLN A 5 -9.01 -4.78 1.68
CA GLN A 5 -9.44 -4.14 2.93
C GLN A 5 -8.23 -3.66 3.72
N GLU A 6 -8.05 -2.34 3.78
CA GLU A 6 -7.05 -1.69 4.62
C GLU A 6 -7.44 -1.74 6.10
N SER A 7 -6.45 -1.90 6.97
CA SER A 7 -6.57 -1.74 8.42
C SER A 7 -5.26 -1.25 9.03
N GLY A 8 -5.31 -0.63 10.21
CA GLY A 8 -4.12 -0.13 10.91
C GLY A 8 -4.42 1.10 11.77
N ALA A 9 -3.37 1.79 12.22
CA ALA A 9 -3.50 2.95 13.09
C ALA A 9 -4.07 4.17 12.33
N GLY A 10 -5.21 4.68 12.75
CA GLY A 10 -5.84 5.89 12.18
C GLY A 10 -5.26 7.21 12.71
N LEU A 11 -4.60 7.19 13.88
CA LEU A 11 -3.92 8.33 14.48
C LEU A 11 -2.54 7.91 14.97
N VAL A 12 -1.51 8.66 14.58
CA VAL A 12 -0.11 8.36 14.92
C VAL A 12 0.59 9.66 15.31
N LYS A 13 1.49 9.62 16.30
CA LYS A 13 2.27 10.81 16.67
C LYS A 13 3.48 11.00 15.75
N PRO A 14 3.97 12.24 15.58
CA PRO A 14 5.21 12.48 14.86
C PRO A 14 6.37 11.61 15.37
N SER A 15 7.28 11.24 14.48
CA SER A 15 8.45 10.37 14.72
C SER A 15 8.14 8.91 15.03
N GLN A 16 6.87 8.52 15.18
CA GLN A 16 6.49 7.10 15.33
C GLN A 16 6.49 6.36 13.99
N THR A 17 6.30 5.05 14.06
CA THR A 17 6.12 4.19 12.89
C THR A 17 4.64 3.95 12.65
N LEU A 18 4.15 4.32 11.47
CA LEU A 18 2.85 3.89 10.96
C LEU A 18 2.96 2.45 10.46
N SER A 19 2.01 1.60 10.84
CA SER A 19 1.85 0.24 10.30
C SER A 19 0.43 0.06 9.77
N LEU A 20 0.32 -0.24 8.48
CA LEU A 20 -0.92 -0.56 7.80
C LEU A 20 -0.84 -1.96 7.21
N THR A 21 -1.98 -2.64 7.13
CA THR A 21 -2.15 -3.92 6.45
C THR A 21 -3.29 -3.82 5.44
N CYS A 22 -3.20 -4.58 4.37
CA CYS A 22 -4.26 -4.76 3.41
C CYS A 22 -4.53 -6.26 3.26
N ALA A 23 -5.75 -6.67 3.61
CA ALA A 23 -6.21 -8.04 3.47
C ALA A 23 -6.83 -8.26 2.09
N VAL A 24 -6.45 -9.36 1.44
CA VAL A 24 -7.04 -9.81 0.18
C VAL A 24 -8.09 -10.87 0.50
N SER A 25 -9.32 -10.68 0.02
CA SER A 25 -10.40 -11.66 0.14
C SER A 25 -10.95 -12.03 -1.22
N GLY A 26 -11.49 -13.25 -1.37
CA GLY A 26 -12.02 -13.75 -2.64
C GLY A 26 -10.96 -13.98 -3.73
N GLY A 27 -9.68 -14.00 -3.39
CA GLY A 27 -8.53 -14.23 -4.27
C GLY A 27 -7.26 -14.57 -3.48
N SER A 28 -6.15 -14.84 -4.16
CA SER A 28 -4.85 -15.15 -3.52
C SER A 28 -3.81 -14.09 -3.84
N ILE A 29 -3.11 -13.63 -2.81
CA ILE A 29 -1.98 -12.70 -2.92
C ILE A 29 -0.78 -13.31 -3.64
N SER A 30 -0.73 -14.64 -3.68
CA SER A 30 0.31 -15.42 -4.35
C SER A 30 0.00 -15.71 -5.81
N SER A 31 -1.17 -15.30 -6.31
CA SER A 31 -1.52 -15.47 -7.72
C SER A 31 -0.51 -14.72 -8.59
N GLY A 32 0.16 -15.46 -9.48
CA GLY A 32 1.09 -14.89 -10.45
C GLY A 32 0.39 -13.89 -11.36
N GLY A 33 1.14 -12.89 -11.84
CA GLY A 33 0.60 -11.84 -12.71
C GLY A 33 -0.05 -10.66 -12.01
N TYR A 34 0.11 -10.55 -10.69
CA TYR A 34 -0.30 -9.37 -9.94
C TYR A 34 0.87 -8.79 -9.12
N SER A 35 0.85 -7.47 -8.99
CA SER A 35 1.59 -6.69 -8.01
C SER A 35 0.60 -6.03 -7.04
N TRP A 36 1.08 -5.79 -5.82
CA TRP A 36 0.28 -5.24 -4.73
C TRP A 36 0.88 -3.91 -4.31
N SER A 37 0.15 -2.82 -4.52
CA SER A 37 0.61 -1.45 -4.36
C SER A 37 0.03 -0.76 -3.14
N TRP A 38 0.82 0.14 -2.56
CA TRP A 38 0.37 1.15 -1.62
C TRP A 38 0.42 2.53 -2.27
N ILE A 39 -0.65 3.29 -2.10
CA ILE A 39 -0.86 4.60 -2.68
C ILE A 39 -1.43 5.48 -1.56
N ARG A 40 -1.08 6.77 -1.52
CA ARG A 40 -1.68 7.70 -0.58
C ARG A 40 -2.19 8.95 -1.28
N GLN A 41 -3.19 9.57 -0.69
CA GLN A 41 -3.74 10.84 -1.13
C GLN A 41 -3.72 11.84 0.03
N PRO A 42 -2.72 12.74 0.08
CA PRO A 42 -2.72 13.83 1.04
C PRO A 42 -3.88 14.80 0.79
N PRO A 43 -4.37 15.51 1.81
CA PRO A 43 -5.40 16.53 1.65
C PRO A 43 -5.02 17.59 0.60
N GLY A 44 -5.94 17.85 -0.34
CA GLY A 44 -5.73 18.84 -1.41
C GLY A 44 -4.68 18.45 -2.46
N LYS A 45 -4.22 17.18 -2.49
CA LYS A 45 -3.25 16.68 -3.46
C LYS A 45 -3.79 15.50 -4.27
N GLY A 46 -3.12 15.21 -5.38
CA GLY A 46 -3.36 13.99 -6.17
C GLY A 46 -2.86 12.72 -5.46
N LEU A 47 -3.11 11.58 -6.10
CA LEU A 47 -2.60 10.29 -5.65
C LEU A 47 -1.07 10.24 -5.79
N GLU A 48 -0.40 9.78 -4.75
CA GLU A 48 1.04 9.55 -4.69
C GLU A 48 1.29 8.06 -4.49
N TRP A 49 1.94 7.42 -5.47
CA TRP A 49 2.36 6.03 -5.37
C TRP A 49 3.53 5.90 -4.39
N ILE A 50 3.44 4.96 -3.44
CA ILE A 50 4.45 4.73 -2.40
C ILE A 50 5.42 3.63 -2.82
N GLY A 51 4.88 2.54 -3.34
CA GLY A 51 5.62 1.33 -3.60
C GLY A 51 4.69 0.18 -3.93
N TYR A 52 5.25 -0.87 -4.51
CA TYR A 52 4.54 -2.12 -4.75
C TYR A 52 5.41 -3.32 -4.41
N MET A 53 4.77 -4.47 -4.28
CA MET A 53 5.41 -5.77 -4.07
C MET A 53 4.88 -6.78 -5.08
N TYR A 54 5.76 -7.43 -5.84
CA TYR A 54 5.36 -8.58 -6.64
C TYR A 54 5.03 -9.79 -5.76
N HIS A 55 4.19 -10.70 -6.25
CA HIS A 55 3.95 -11.99 -5.60
C HIS A 55 5.25 -12.77 -5.28
N SER A 56 6.34 -12.54 -6.04
CA SER A 56 7.67 -13.12 -5.81
C SER A 56 8.39 -12.58 -4.56
N GLY A 57 7.96 -11.44 -4.02
CA GLY A 57 8.53 -10.83 -2.81
C GLY A 57 9.61 -9.77 -3.08
N MET A 58 9.69 -9.22 -4.29
CA MET A 58 10.57 -8.08 -4.59
C MET A 58 9.81 -6.75 -4.50
N PRO A 59 10.16 -5.87 -3.52
CA PRO A 59 9.54 -4.57 -3.40
C PRO A 59 10.19 -3.55 -4.33
N TYR A 60 9.35 -2.65 -4.85
CA TYR A 60 9.75 -1.42 -5.51
C TYR A 60 9.19 -0.24 -4.73
N TYR A 61 9.99 0.81 -4.58
CA TYR A 61 9.66 1.97 -3.77
C TYR A 61 9.75 3.24 -4.61
N ASN A 62 8.90 4.21 -4.31
CA ASN A 62 9.09 5.57 -4.74
C ASN A 62 10.42 6.11 -4.17
N PRO A 63 11.36 6.59 -5.02
CA PRO A 63 12.66 7.08 -4.57
C PRO A 63 12.57 8.12 -3.44
N SER A 64 11.56 8.99 -3.46
CA SER A 64 11.35 10.02 -2.44
C SER A 64 10.97 9.47 -1.06
N LEU A 65 10.48 8.24 -0.99
CA LEU A 65 10.00 7.61 0.26
C LEU A 65 10.84 6.40 0.68
N LYS A 66 11.75 5.94 -0.19
CA LYS A 66 12.51 4.68 -0.04
C LYS A 66 13.27 4.54 1.28
N SER A 67 13.75 5.65 1.88
CA SER A 67 14.51 5.60 3.14
C SER A 67 13.65 5.33 4.37
N ARG A 68 12.33 5.56 4.29
CA ARG A 68 11.40 5.45 5.43
C ARG A 68 10.35 4.34 5.25
N VAL A 69 10.21 3.80 4.05
CA VAL A 69 9.16 2.84 3.69
C VAL A 69 9.69 1.40 3.70
N SER A 70 8.89 0.48 4.22
CA SER A 70 9.05 -0.95 4.06
C SER A 70 7.71 -1.58 3.69
N ILE A 71 7.70 -2.38 2.64
CA ILE A 71 6.52 -3.15 2.21
C ILE A 71 6.85 -4.63 2.36
N SER A 72 5.91 -5.41 2.90
CA SER A 72 6.06 -6.86 3.06
C SER A 72 4.79 -7.60 2.70
N VAL A 73 4.94 -8.89 2.39
CA VAL A 73 3.82 -9.79 2.06
C VAL A 73 3.78 -10.95 3.04
N ASP A 74 2.60 -11.22 3.60
CA ASP A 74 2.30 -12.39 4.42
C ASP A 74 1.33 -13.30 3.64
N ARG A 75 1.91 -14.27 2.94
CA ARG A 75 1.15 -15.23 2.12
C ARG A 75 0.27 -16.13 2.96
N SER A 76 0.64 -16.41 4.21
CA SER A 76 -0.13 -17.29 5.11
C SER A 76 -1.44 -16.65 5.54
N LYS A 77 -1.46 -15.32 5.66
CA LYS A 77 -2.64 -14.54 6.03
C LYS A 77 -3.36 -13.92 4.84
N ASN A 78 -2.79 -14.05 3.65
CA ASN A 78 -3.28 -13.40 2.43
C ASN A 78 -3.30 -11.86 2.55
N GLN A 79 -2.22 -11.29 3.09
CA GLN A 79 -2.12 -9.84 3.36
C GLN A 79 -0.78 -9.28 2.92
N PHE A 80 -0.74 -7.98 2.67
CA PHE A 80 0.50 -7.22 2.54
C PHE A 80 0.45 -6.00 3.44
N SER A 81 1.61 -5.53 3.86
CA SER A 81 1.73 -4.47 4.85
C SER A 81 2.64 -3.35 4.39
N LEU A 82 2.37 -2.15 4.91
CA LEU A 82 3.18 -0.95 4.78
C LEU A 82 3.65 -0.54 6.16
N LYS A 83 4.95 -0.37 6.32
CA LYS A 83 5.54 0.36 7.44
C LYS A 83 6.16 1.65 6.92
N LEU A 84 5.83 2.75 7.58
CA LEU A 84 6.41 4.07 7.32
C LEU A 84 7.01 4.59 8.62
N ASN A 85 8.33 4.71 8.65
CA ASN A 85 9.07 5.16 9.82
C ASN A 85 9.17 6.68 9.88
N SER A 86 9.33 7.20 11.10
CA SER A 86 9.54 8.62 11.35
C SER A 86 8.49 9.48 10.65
N VAL A 87 7.21 9.21 10.92
CA VAL A 87 6.11 9.93 10.27
C VAL A 87 6.09 11.40 10.67
N THR A 88 5.61 12.23 9.75
CA THR A 88 5.46 13.68 9.91
C THR A 88 4.03 14.08 9.60
N ALA A 89 3.63 15.31 9.92
CA ALA A 89 2.31 15.83 9.55
C ALA A 89 2.02 15.71 8.04
N ALA A 90 3.05 15.77 7.18
CA ALA A 90 2.94 15.59 5.74
C ALA A 90 2.57 14.17 5.31
N ASP A 91 2.70 13.19 6.20
CA ASP A 91 2.27 11.80 5.95
C ASP A 91 0.78 11.60 6.30
N THR A 92 0.05 12.65 6.72
CA THR A 92 -1.42 12.61 6.84
C THR A 92 -2.06 12.47 5.46
N ALA A 93 -2.79 11.38 5.25
CA ALA A 93 -3.40 11.05 3.96
C ALA A 93 -4.46 9.95 4.12
N VAL A 94 -5.27 9.77 3.08
CA VAL A 94 -5.97 8.50 2.88
C VAL A 94 -5.00 7.53 2.19
N TYR A 95 -4.79 6.37 2.79
CA TYR A 95 -3.93 5.31 2.28
C TYR A 95 -4.77 4.22 1.64
N TYR A 96 -4.47 3.91 0.39
CA TYR A 96 -5.13 2.89 -0.40
C TYR A 96 -4.17 1.75 -0.70
N CYS A 97 -4.71 0.53 -0.67
CA CYS A 97 -4.08 -0.60 -1.30
C CYS A 97 -4.72 -0.89 -2.66
N ALA A 98 -3.91 -1.26 -3.64
CA ALA A 98 -4.37 -1.52 -5.00
C ALA A 98 -3.69 -2.76 -5.59
N ARG A 99 -4.38 -3.43 -6.51
CA ARG A 99 -3.83 -4.51 -7.32
C ARG A 99 -3.52 -3.97 -8.71
N GLU A 100 -2.35 -4.31 -9.22
CA GLU A 100 -1.97 -4.05 -10.60
C GLU A 100 -1.75 -5.38 -11.31
N ARG A 101 -2.21 -5.47 -12.56
CA ARG A 101 -2.04 -6.63 -13.42
C ARG A 101 -0.71 -6.50 -14.16
N THR A 102 0.09 -7.56 -14.12
CA THR A 102 1.47 -7.56 -14.63
C THR A 102 1.65 -8.56 -15.78
N GLN A 103 0.56 -9.08 -16.34
CA GLN A 103 0.55 -9.98 -17.50
C GLN A 103 -0.07 -9.26 -18.69
N GLY A 104 0.74 -8.90 -19.70
CA GLY A 104 0.22 -8.35 -20.97
C GLY A 104 1.09 -7.28 -21.63
N GLY A 105 2.39 -7.54 -21.88
CA GLY A 105 3.25 -6.61 -22.64
C GLY A 105 3.35 -5.19 -22.03
N GLU A 106 3.94 -4.25 -22.76
CA GLU A 106 4.18 -2.87 -22.29
C GLU A 106 2.91 -2.03 -22.10
N SER A 107 1.71 -2.56 -22.40
CA SER A 107 0.47 -1.81 -22.57
C SER A 107 -0.62 -2.00 -21.49
N GLU A 108 -0.39 -2.78 -20.42
CA GLU A 108 -1.45 -3.08 -19.42
C GLU A 108 -1.08 -2.79 -17.95
N TRP A 109 -0.32 -1.73 -17.67
CA TRP A 109 -0.05 -1.27 -16.29
C TRP A 109 -1.20 -0.40 -15.77
N TYR A 110 -2.29 -1.02 -15.29
CA TYR A 110 -3.36 -0.31 -14.61
C TYR A 110 -3.79 -0.99 -13.32
N PHE A 111 -4.26 -0.18 -12.38
CA PHE A 111 -4.87 -0.65 -11.14
C PHE A 111 -6.29 -1.10 -11.41
N ASP A 112 -6.53 -2.41 -11.41
CA ASP A 112 -7.83 -3.00 -11.70
C ASP A 112 -8.69 -3.20 -10.45
N LEU A 113 -8.09 -3.17 -9.26
CA LEU A 113 -8.77 -3.23 -7.97
C LEU A 113 -8.15 -2.26 -6.97
N TRP A 114 -9.02 -1.63 -6.18
CA TRP A 114 -8.67 -0.72 -5.10
C TRP A 114 -9.39 -1.12 -3.82
N GLY A 115 -8.73 -0.91 -2.69
CA GLY A 115 -9.39 -0.87 -1.39
C GLY A 115 -10.14 0.44 -1.19
N ARG A 116 -10.91 0.51 -0.11
CA ARG A 116 -11.74 1.69 0.19
C ARG A 116 -10.92 2.86 0.74
N GLY A 117 -9.68 2.57 1.13
CA GLY A 117 -8.79 3.52 1.76
C GLY A 117 -9.00 3.61 3.27
N THR A 118 -7.93 3.96 3.98
CA THR A 118 -7.96 4.27 5.42
C THR A 118 -7.35 5.64 5.67
N LEU A 119 -8.05 6.47 6.44
CA LEU A 119 -7.52 7.77 6.86
C LEU A 119 -6.49 7.58 7.96
N VAL A 120 -5.29 8.11 7.73
CA VAL A 120 -4.26 8.22 8.75
C VAL A 120 -4.00 9.69 9.02
N THR A 121 -4.08 10.07 10.29
CA THR A 121 -3.76 11.40 10.78
C THR A 121 -2.46 11.36 11.57
N VAL A 122 -1.54 12.28 11.28
CA VAL A 122 -0.30 12.46 12.05
C VAL A 122 -0.36 13.77 12.81
N SER A 123 -0.62 13.69 14.11
CA SER A 123 -0.73 14.86 14.99
C SER A 123 -0.28 14.54 16.42
N SER A 124 0.10 15.58 17.18
CA SER A 124 0.56 15.51 18.58
C SER A 124 -0.57 15.35 19.57
#